data_AF-A0A3C0ZIK9-F1
#
_entry.id   AF-A0A3C0ZIK9-F1
#
_cell.length_a   1.000
_cell.length_b   1.000
_cell.length_c   1.000
_cell.angle_alpha   90.00
_cell.angle_beta   90.00
_cell.angle_gamma   90.00
#
_symmetry.space_group_name_H-M   'P 1'
#
loop_
_entity.id
_entity.type
_entity.pdbx_description
1 polymer ?
#
loop_
_entity_poly.entity_id
_entity_poly.type
_entity_poly.pdbx_seq_one_letter_code
_entity_poly.pdbx_strand_id
1 'polypeptide(L)' 'MSTSFVTVKGQVVIPSKLRQKYGIKSGTRVRFYDEEDGIRIVPITPEFIKANVGFLGTKGRLLRALMEEKKKEREL' A
#
# COMPACT_ATOMS: atom_id res chain seq x y z
N MET A 1 -15.15 -20.22 -5.40
CA MET A 1 -15.20 -18.97 -6.17
C MET A 1 -16.19 -18.02 -5.50
N SER A 2 -15.86 -16.74 -5.37
CA SER A 2 -16.78 -15.71 -4.91
C SER A 2 -16.83 -14.63 -5.98
N THR A 3 -17.93 -14.56 -6.73
CA THR A 3 -18.19 -13.53 -7.74
C THR A 3 -18.91 -12.35 -7.09
N SER A 4 -18.53 -11.14 -7.47
CA SER A 4 -19.15 -9.89 -6.98
C SER A 4 -19.67 -9.11 -8.17
N PHE A 5 -20.87 -8.54 -8.02
CA PHE A 5 -21.44 -7.67 -9.04
C PHE A 5 -20.78 -6.29 -9.01
N VAL A 6 -20.59 -5.72 -10.20
CA VAL A 6 -20.15 -4.33 -10.38
C VAL A 6 -21.37 -3.44 -10.24
N THR A 7 -21.32 -2.48 -9.31
CA THR A 7 -22.45 -1.56 -9.09
C THR A 7 -22.40 -0.35 -10.04
N VAL A 8 -23.41 0.53 -9.93
CA VAL A 8 -23.77 1.66 -10.82
C VAL A 8 -22.62 2.63 -11.20
N LYS A 9 -21.44 2.54 -10.58
CA LYS A 9 -20.27 3.39 -10.87
C LYS A 9 -18.95 2.62 -11.01
N GLY A 10 -18.98 1.33 -11.36
CA GLY A 10 -17.76 0.52 -11.44
C GLY A 10 -17.22 0.07 -10.08
N GLN A 11 -18.04 0.12 -9.02
CA GLN A 11 -17.60 -0.31 -7.70
C GLN A 11 -17.70 -1.83 -7.61
N VAL A 12 -16.61 -2.46 -7.16
CA VAL A 12 -16.55 -3.91 -6.90
C VAL A 12 -16.70 -4.13 -5.41
N VAL A 13 -17.73 -4.87 -5.01
CA VAL A 13 -17.92 -5.23 -3.60
C VAL A 13 -16.99 -6.37 -3.24
N ILE A 14 -15.94 -6.07 -2.47
CA ILE A 14 -15.00 -7.09 -1.99
C ILE A 14 -15.72 -8.00 -0.96
N PRO A 15 -15.81 -9.33 -1.20
CA PRO A 15 -16.39 -10.27 -0.25
C PRO A 15 -15.76 -10.19 1.14
N SER A 16 -16.54 -10.46 2.18
CA SER A 16 -16.11 -10.38 3.59
C SER A 16 -14.84 -11.18 3.88
N LYS A 17 -14.71 -12.37 3.28
CA LYS A 17 -13.53 -13.24 3.43
C LYS A 17 -12.24 -12.56 2.97
N LEU A 18 -12.28 -11.85 1.83
CA LEU A 18 -11.11 -11.14 1.29
C LEU A 18 -10.84 -9.86 2.09
N ARG A 19 -11.89 -9.14 2.53
CA ARG A 19 -11.75 -7.97 3.41
C ARG A 19 -11.04 -8.32 4.72
N GLN A 20 -11.38 -9.45 5.34
CA GLN A 20 -10.73 -9.91 6.58
C GLN A 20 -9.30 -10.38 6.33
N LYS A 21 -9.07 -11.18 5.28
CA LYS A 21 -7.74 -11.72 4.95
C LYS A 21 -6.71 -10.61 4.67
N TYR A 22 -7.13 -9.54 4.00
CA TYR A 22 -6.26 -8.42 3.62
C TYR A 22 -6.41 -7.18 4.52
N GLY A 23 -7.17 -7.27 5.62
CA GLY A 23 -7.33 -6.17 6.57
C GLY A 23 -7.95 -4.89 5.98
N ILE A 24 -8.74 -5.00 4.90
CA ILE A 24 -9.30 -3.85 4.19
C ILE A 24 -10.45 -3.26 5.02
N LYS A 25 -10.21 -2.09 5.62
CA LYS A 25 -11.20 -1.30 6.37
C LYS A 25 -11.72 -0.13 5.52
N SER A 26 -12.86 0.43 5.90
CA SER A 26 -13.36 1.69 5.31
C SER A 26 -12.29 2.78 5.42
N GLY A 27 -12.02 3.48 4.31
CA GLY A 27 -10.95 4.49 4.24
C GLY A 27 -9.55 3.94 3.90
N THR A 28 -9.39 2.63 3.70
CA THR A 28 -8.12 2.06 3.22
C THR A 28 -7.86 2.50 1.78
N ARG A 29 -6.71 3.13 1.54
CA ARG A 29 -6.26 3.42 0.17
C ARG A 29 -5.81 2.13 -0.51
N VAL A 30 -6.26 1.92 -1.73
CA VAL A 30 -5.90 0.78 -2.57
C VAL A 30 -5.17 1.29 -3.81
N ARG A 31 -4.15 0.55 -4.23
CA ARG A 31 -3.42 0.78 -5.49
C ARG A 31 -3.86 -0.26 -6.49
N PHE A 32 -4.17 0.20 -7.69
CA PHE A 32 -4.51 -0.64 -8.83
C PHE A 32 -3.26 -0.78 -9.69
N TYR A 33 -2.96 -2.02 -10.05
CA TYR A 33 -1.96 -2.36 -11.06
C TYR A 33 -2.68 -3.06 -12.20
N ASP A 34 -2.35 -2.65 -13.42
CA ASP A 34 -2.81 -3.30 -14.64
C ASP A 34 -1.76 -4.35 -15.01
N GLU A 35 -2.11 -5.63 -14.88
CA GLU A 35 -1.29 -6.77 -15.26
C GLU A 35 -1.97 -7.49 -16.43
N GLU A 36 -1.21 -8.22 -17.25
CA GLU A 36 -1.75 -8.90 -18.46
C GLU A 36 -2.89 -9.89 -18.14
N ASP A 37 -2.87 -10.50 -16.94
CA ASP A 37 -3.89 -11.46 -16.48
C ASP A 37 -5.03 -10.80 -15.67
N GLY A 38 -4.99 -9.48 -15.45
CA GLY A 38 -6.07 -8.72 -14.83
C GLY A 38 -5.64 -7.63 -13.85
N ILE A 39 -6.61 -7.12 -13.10
CA ILE A 39 -6.40 -5.99 -12.19
C ILE A 39 -5.94 -6.49 -10.82
N ARG A 40 -4.69 -6.18 -10.47
CA ARG A 40 -4.15 -6.46 -9.13
C ARG A 40 -4.44 -5.30 -8.19
N ILE A 41 -5.24 -5.57 -7.16
CA ILE A 41 -5.59 -4.60 -6.11
C ILE A 41 -4.70 -4.84 -4.89
N VAL A 42 -3.84 -3.87 -4.58
CA VAL A 42 -2.97 -3.92 -3.40
C VAL A 42 -3.43 -2.88 -2.38
N PRO A 43 -3.88 -3.28 -1.18
CA PRO A 43 -4.24 -2.33 -0.14
C PRO A 43 -2.97 -1.73 0.48
N ILE A 44 -2.92 -0.40 0.54
CA ILE A 44 -1.89 0.36 1.25
C ILE A 44 -2.36 0.49 2.70
N THR A 45 -2.27 -0.61 3.46
CA THR A 45 -2.53 -0.57 4.90
C THR A 45 -1.30 -0.06 5.67
N PRO A 46 -1.49 0.50 6.88
CA PRO A 46 -0.37 0.75 7.79
C PRO A 46 0.44 -0.52 8.08
N GLU A 47 -0.16 -1.71 8.05
CA GLU A 47 0.58 -2.98 8.15
C GLU A 47 1.45 -3.24 6.91
N PHE A 48 0.96 -2.96 5.71
CA PHE A 48 1.77 -3.05 4.47
C PHE A 48 2.95 -2.09 4.50
N ILE A 49 2.75 -0.86 4.99
CA ILE A 49 3.83 0.10 5.17
C ILE A 49 4.81 -0.41 6.25
N LYS A 50 4.33 -0.85 7.42
CA LYS A 50 5.16 -1.40 8.50
C LYS A 50 5.97 -2.63 8.06
N ALA A 51 5.42 -3.50 7.22
CA ALA A 51 6.12 -4.67 6.69
C ALA A 51 7.25 -4.29 5.72
N ASN A 52 7.10 -3.18 4.98
CA ASN A 52 8.13 -2.68 4.07
C ASN A 52 9.14 -1.74 4.77
N VAL A 53 8.78 -1.18 5.93
CA VAL A 53 9.70 -0.37 6.75
C VAL A 53 10.84 -1.26 7.25
N GLY A 54 12.06 -0.93 6.85
CA GLY A 54 13.26 -1.67 7.25
C GLY A 54 13.67 -2.78 6.28
N PHE A 55 13.05 -2.91 5.10
CA PHE A 55 13.43 -3.87 4.06
C PHE A 55 14.93 -3.79 3.68
N LEU A 56 15.51 -2.59 3.69
CA LEU A 56 16.94 -2.35 3.46
C LEU A 56 17.86 -2.82 4.61
N GLY A 57 17.32 -3.39 5.70
CA GLY A 57 18.07 -3.95 6.84
C GLY A 57 18.89 -2.93 7.66
N THR A 58 19.00 -1.69 7.20
CA THR A 58 19.89 -0.64 7.74
C THR A 58 19.29 0.13 8.92
N LYS A 59 18.13 -0.30 9.46
CA LYS A 59 17.41 0.36 10.57
C LYS A 59 17.28 1.89 10.40
N GLY A 60 17.14 2.37 9.16
CA GLY A 60 17.02 3.79 8.86
C GLY A 60 18.32 4.60 8.90
N ARG A 61 19.52 3.99 8.96
CA ARG A 61 20.81 4.71 8.86
C ARG A 61 20.93 5.52 7.56
N LEU A 62 20.57 4.92 6.42
CA LEU A 62 20.59 5.61 5.12
C LEU A 62 19.62 6.79 5.08
N LEU A 63 18.43 6.64 5.68
CA LEU A 63 17.45 7.72 5.78
C LEU A 63 17.97 8.89 6.63
N ARG A 64 18.69 8.60 7.73
CA ARG A 64 19.31 9.64 8.57
C ARG A 64 20.42 10.39 7.85
N ALA A 65 21.30 9.67 7.15
CA ALA A 65 22.37 10.28 6.36
C ALA A 65 21.80 11.22 5.29
N LEU A 66 20.75 10.78 4.57
CA LEU A 66 20.05 11.60 3.59
C LEU A 66 19.38 12.85 4.22
N MET A 67 18.78 12.71 5.40
CA MET A 67 18.20 13.87 6.11
C MET A 67 19.26 14.88 6.55
N GLU A 68 20.42 14.42 7.01
CA GLU A 68 21.53 15.30 7.41
C GLU A 68 22.10 16.06 6.20
N GLU A 69 22.29 15.40 5.06
CA GLU A 69 22.70 16.08 3.82
C GLU A 69 21.68 17.13 3.37
N LYS A 70 20.40 16.78 3.33
CA LYS A 70 19.35 17.74 2.96
C LYS A 70 19.23 18.92 3.92
N LYS A 71 19.56 18.73 5.20
CA LYS A 71 19.57 19.82 6.17
C LYS A 71 20.73 20.77 5.90
N LYS A 72 21.92 20.23 5.59
CA LYS A 72 23.10 21.01 5.21
C LYS A 72 22.88 21.80 3.91
N GLU A 73 22.25 21.20 2.91
CA GLU A 73 21.87 21.92 1.66
C GLU A 73 20.89 23.06 1.91
N ARG A 74 20.05 22.97 2.94
CA ARG A 74 19.01 23.97 3.23
C ARG A 74 19.51 25.11 4.12
N GLU A 75 20.65 24.92 4.77
CA GLU A 75 21.35 25.91 5.60
C GLU A 75 22.44 26.66 4.80
N LEU A 76 22.69 26.24 3.56
CA LEU A 76 23.55 26.89 2.54
C LEU A 76 22.73 27.82 1.64
#